data_AF-A0A8S3W2E8-F1
#
_entry.id   AF-A0A8S3W2E8-F1
#
_cell.length_a   1.000
_cell.length_b   1.000
_cell.length_c   1.000
_cell.angle_alpha   90.00
_cell.angle_beta   90.00
_cell.angle_gamma   90.00
#
_symmetry.space_group_name_H-M   'P 1'
#
loop_
_entity.id
_entity.type
_entity.pdbx_description
1 polymer ?
#
loop_
_entity_poly.entity_id
_entity_poly.type
_entity_poly.pdbx_seq_one_letter_code
_entity_poly.pdbx_strand_id
1 'polypeptide(L)'
;MLTNAREVIKKLRTTVYQHLLKRMGAKRPVVDCPTRWSSTYDMLTRLLELRPICTENYELYLSETTWNSIEITVASLKPSNILTKKLQSEQLTMGDFYLNWINCKIELKAINTTLACELHRNMEIREKVLFESKAFVAAVYMDPRVNFLLNTDQLEIAEKALVSAWMRWRKLNKQDRDSTMFSSPVASTSTQQQNEGSQLEDFLDQSYNNTLGGDPSYGCCAGDDSDIKIDLKEFLNKQVRLPVSKNILLFWESKKIYYLICIFYQR
;
A
#
# COMPACT_ATOMS: atom_id res chain seq x y z
N MET A 1 -24.96 -2.38 18.04
CA MET A 1 -24.07 -1.21 17.93
C MET A 1 -24.28 -0.44 16.63
N LEU A 2 -23.91 -0.98 15.45
CA LEU A 2 -23.97 -0.23 14.18
C LEU A 2 -25.38 0.29 13.82
N THR A 3 -26.43 -0.50 14.08
CA THR A 3 -27.82 -0.07 13.86
C THR A 3 -28.15 1.19 14.66
N ASN A 4 -27.85 1.20 15.97
CA ASN A 4 -28.08 2.33 16.85
C ASN A 4 -27.29 3.57 16.39
N ALA A 5 -26.02 3.39 15.99
CA ALA A 5 -25.20 4.48 15.45
C ALA A 5 -25.81 5.09 14.18
N ARG A 6 -26.31 4.25 13.26
CA ARG A 6 -27.00 4.70 12.03
C ARG A 6 -28.31 5.43 12.35
N GLU A 7 -29.06 4.98 13.34
CA GLU A 7 -30.30 5.64 13.78
C GLU A 7 -30.05 7.02 14.35
N VAL A 8 -29.06 7.16 15.24
CA VAL A 8 -28.67 8.46 15.81
C VAL A 8 -28.19 9.41 14.72
N ILE A 9 -27.38 8.94 13.77
CA ILE A 9 -26.95 9.74 12.63
C ILE A 9 -28.12 10.19 11.76
N LYS A 10 -29.11 9.33 11.52
CA LYS A 10 -30.34 9.71 10.80
C LYS A 10 -31.11 10.79 11.55
N LYS A 11 -31.24 10.69 12.87
CA LYS A 11 -31.89 11.72 13.70
C LYS A 11 -31.13 13.04 13.67
N LEU A 12 -29.81 13.01 13.80
CA LEU A 12 -28.95 14.20 13.73
C LEU A 12 -29.08 14.95 12.39
N ARG A 13 -29.60 14.31 11.34
CA ARG A 13 -29.86 14.92 10.04
C ARG A 13 -31.24 15.55 9.91
N THR A 14 -32.13 15.46 10.88
CA THR A 14 -33.40 16.18 10.82
C THR A 14 -33.17 17.69 10.93
N THR A 15 -34.11 18.48 10.44
CA THR A 15 -34.00 19.95 10.39
C THR A 15 -33.68 20.55 11.77
N VAL A 16 -34.32 20.04 12.83
CA VAL A 16 -34.13 20.48 14.22
C VAL A 16 -32.66 20.32 14.63
N TYR A 17 -32.10 19.11 14.49
CA TYR A 17 -30.72 18.86 14.88
C TYR A 17 -29.70 19.50 13.93
N GLN A 18 -30.00 19.66 12.64
CA GLN A 18 -29.13 20.42 11.72
C GLN A 18 -28.99 21.89 12.14
N HIS A 19 -30.09 22.53 12.57
CA HIS A 19 -30.04 23.89 13.11
C HIS A 19 -29.24 23.95 14.42
N LEU A 20 -29.43 22.97 15.31
CA LEU A 20 -28.65 22.87 16.55
C LEU A 20 -27.14 22.73 16.26
N LEU A 21 -26.76 21.81 15.38
CA LEU A 21 -25.37 21.58 14.97
C LEU A 21 -24.75 22.84 14.39
N LYS A 22 -25.47 23.56 13.52
CA LYS A 22 -25.01 24.82 12.94
C LYS A 22 -24.81 25.90 14.01
N ARG A 23 -25.73 26.01 14.98
CA ARG A 23 -25.63 26.96 16.10
C ARG A 23 -24.43 26.66 16.99
N MET A 24 -24.09 25.40 17.18
CA MET A 24 -22.94 24.95 17.97
C MET A 24 -21.61 24.94 17.19
N GLY A 25 -21.61 25.32 15.90
CA GLY A 25 -20.42 25.25 15.06
C GLY A 25 -19.93 23.82 14.78
N ALA A 26 -20.77 22.81 15.00
CA ALA A 26 -20.42 21.41 14.85
C ALA A 26 -20.46 20.96 13.39
N LYS A 27 -19.66 19.93 13.07
CA LYS A 27 -19.64 19.33 11.72
C LYS A 27 -20.95 18.59 11.42
N ARG A 28 -21.33 18.55 10.15
CA ARG A 28 -22.54 17.84 9.71
C ARG A 28 -22.41 16.33 9.91
N PRO A 29 -23.48 15.57 10.21
CA PRO A 29 -23.41 14.12 10.31
C PRO A 29 -23.06 13.49 8.96
N VAL A 30 -22.30 12.40 8.98
CA VAL A 30 -21.94 11.61 7.79
C VAL A 30 -22.77 10.34 7.78
N VAL A 31 -23.37 10.00 6.64
CA VAL A 31 -24.19 8.79 6.52
C VAL A 31 -23.36 7.65 5.95
N ASP A 32 -23.51 6.49 6.58
CA ASP A 32 -22.97 5.25 6.09
C ASP A 32 -23.63 4.82 4.77
N CYS A 33 -22.82 4.47 3.79
CA CYS A 33 -23.21 4.14 2.43
C CYS A 33 -22.55 2.80 2.05
N PRO A 34 -23.31 1.69 2.01
CA PRO A 34 -22.73 0.35 1.83
C PRO A 34 -21.83 0.18 0.59
N THR A 35 -22.03 1.00 -0.45
CA THR A 35 -21.25 0.95 -1.70
C THR A 35 -19.97 1.78 -1.65
N ARG A 36 -19.72 2.55 -0.58
CA ARG A 36 -18.51 3.37 -0.41
C ARG A 36 -17.64 2.77 0.70
N TRP A 37 -16.50 2.20 0.33
CA TRP A 37 -15.62 1.43 1.22
C TRP A 37 -15.29 2.08 2.59
N SER A 38 -15.17 3.41 2.67
CA SER A 38 -14.81 4.11 3.91
C SER A 38 -16.00 4.63 4.72
N SER A 39 -17.23 4.51 4.23
CA SER A 39 -18.37 5.26 4.79
C SER A 39 -18.69 4.93 6.24
N THR A 40 -18.54 3.66 6.64
CA THR A 40 -18.82 3.25 8.01
C THR A 40 -17.81 3.87 8.97
N TYR A 41 -16.52 3.85 8.60
CA TYR A 41 -15.47 4.52 9.37
C TYR A 41 -15.72 6.04 9.46
N ASP A 42 -16.06 6.68 8.32
CA ASP A 42 -16.30 8.12 8.26
C ASP A 42 -17.53 8.53 9.11
N MET A 43 -18.61 7.73 9.06
CA MET A 43 -19.80 7.91 9.89
C MET A 43 -19.47 7.79 11.38
N LEU A 44 -18.82 6.69 11.79
CA LEU A 44 -18.53 6.43 13.19
C LEU A 44 -17.55 7.45 13.78
N THR A 45 -16.54 7.86 13.01
CA THR A 45 -15.61 8.92 13.40
C THR A 45 -16.35 10.24 13.60
N ARG A 46 -17.24 10.62 12.68
CA ARG A 46 -18.08 11.82 12.83
C ARG A 46 -19.03 11.70 14.04
N LEU A 47 -19.57 10.51 14.31
CA LEU A 47 -20.45 10.29 15.45
C LEU A 47 -19.71 10.48 16.78
N LEU A 48 -18.46 10.04 16.88
CA LEU A 48 -17.60 10.29 18.05
C LEU A 48 -17.32 11.79 18.24
N GLU A 49 -17.06 12.54 17.16
CA GLU A 49 -16.91 14.01 17.24
C GLU A 49 -18.20 14.70 17.76
N LEU A 50 -19.37 14.11 17.51
CA LEU A 50 -20.68 14.62 17.92
C LEU A 50 -21.15 14.07 19.27
N ARG A 51 -20.36 13.22 19.95
CA ARG A 51 -20.70 12.61 21.24
C ARG A 51 -21.21 13.61 22.28
N PRO A 52 -20.59 14.80 22.50
CA PRO A 52 -21.08 15.75 23.50
C PRO A 52 -22.55 16.16 23.29
N ILE A 53 -22.95 16.33 22.03
CA ILE A 53 -24.31 16.74 21.65
C ILE A 53 -25.29 15.59 21.86
N CYS A 54 -24.87 14.35 21.59
CA CYS A 54 -25.69 13.17 21.80
C CYS A 54 -25.95 12.91 23.30
N THR A 55 -24.98 13.20 24.17
CA THR A 55 -25.11 12.96 25.61
C THR A 55 -26.10 13.92 26.28
N GLU A 56 -26.24 15.14 25.75
CA GLU A 56 -27.18 16.15 26.28
C GLU A 56 -28.64 15.94 25.82
N ASN A 57 -28.88 15.06 24.84
CA ASN A 57 -30.19 14.87 24.22
C ASN A 57 -30.69 13.43 24.37
N TYR A 58 -31.75 13.23 25.15
CA TYR A 58 -32.32 11.90 25.43
C TYR A 58 -32.67 11.10 24.17
N GLU A 59 -33.09 11.77 23.09
CA GLU A 59 -33.46 11.11 21.82
C GLU A 59 -32.27 10.56 21.04
N LEU A 60 -31.07 11.06 21.33
CA LEU A 60 -29.80 10.69 20.71
C LEU A 60 -28.94 9.81 21.62
N TYR A 61 -29.50 9.38 22.76
CA TYR A 61 -28.78 8.64 23.76
C TYR A 61 -28.24 7.31 23.22
N LEU A 62 -26.95 7.08 23.46
CA LEU A 62 -26.28 5.80 23.28
C LEU A 62 -25.63 5.42 24.62
N SER A 63 -25.72 4.14 24.97
CA SER A 63 -25.06 3.63 26.18
C SER A 63 -23.55 3.78 26.12
N GLU A 64 -22.90 3.90 27.27
CA GLU A 64 -21.43 3.95 27.36
C GLU A 64 -20.78 2.71 26.72
N THR A 65 -21.39 1.54 26.88
CA THR A 65 -20.96 0.30 26.20
C THR A 65 -21.02 0.40 24.68
N THR A 66 -22.00 1.13 24.14
CA THR A 66 -22.12 1.38 22.70
C THR A 66 -21.03 2.35 22.23
N TRP A 67 -20.76 3.42 22.99
CA TRP A 67 -19.66 4.35 22.69
C TRP A 67 -18.30 3.65 22.68
N ASN A 68 -17.99 2.85 23.70
CA ASN A 68 -16.76 2.07 23.75
C ASN A 68 -16.64 1.12 22.55
N SER A 69 -17.75 0.47 22.16
CA SER A 69 -17.77 -0.40 20.97
C SER A 69 -17.50 0.39 19.68
N ILE A 70 -18.00 1.62 19.56
CA ILE A 70 -17.73 2.51 18.42
C ILE A 70 -16.25 2.89 18.39
N GLU A 71 -15.67 3.30 19.52
CA GLU A 71 -14.25 3.68 19.61
C GLU A 71 -13.32 2.53 19.21
N ILE A 72 -13.57 1.32 19.73
CA ILE A 72 -12.83 0.11 19.36
C ILE A 72 -12.96 -0.16 17.85
N THR A 73 -14.17 -0.01 17.30
CA THR A 73 -14.42 -0.24 15.86
C THR A 73 -13.69 0.78 15.00
N VAL A 74 -13.74 2.07 15.37
CA VAL A 74 -13.03 3.15 14.67
C VAL A 74 -11.52 2.94 14.73
N ALA A 75 -10.98 2.58 15.88
CA ALA A 75 -9.57 2.25 16.03
C ALA A 75 -9.18 1.09 15.10
N SER A 76 -9.97 0.02 15.06
CA SER A 76 -9.72 -1.18 14.24
C SER A 76 -9.79 -0.91 12.74
N LEU A 77 -10.67 -0.01 12.30
CA LEU A 77 -10.85 0.35 10.89
C LEU A 77 -9.86 1.42 10.40
N LYS A 78 -9.21 2.15 11.32
CA LYS A 78 -8.32 3.27 11.00
C LYS A 78 -7.15 2.88 10.08
N PRO A 79 -6.38 1.80 10.33
CA PRO A 79 -5.27 1.42 9.45
C PRO A 79 -5.75 1.16 8.01
N SER A 80 -6.84 0.42 7.85
CA SER A 80 -7.42 0.11 6.54
C SER A 80 -7.97 1.34 5.82
N ASN A 81 -8.53 2.31 6.55
CA ASN A 81 -8.96 3.60 5.99
C ASN A 81 -7.76 4.41 5.46
N ILE A 82 -6.68 4.48 6.24
CA ILE A 82 -5.44 5.16 5.85
C ILE A 82 -4.85 4.48 4.62
N LEU A 83 -4.74 3.15 4.63
CA LEU A 83 -4.27 2.37 3.49
C LEU A 83 -5.09 2.70 2.23
N THR A 84 -6.43 2.64 2.32
CA THR A 84 -7.30 2.90 1.16
C THR A 84 -7.05 4.27 0.53
N LYS A 85 -6.80 5.31 1.35
CA LYS A 85 -6.45 6.65 0.86
C LYS A 85 -5.07 6.68 0.19
N LYS A 86 -4.07 6.01 0.77
CA LYS A 86 -2.73 5.91 0.17
C LYS A 86 -2.78 5.16 -1.18
N LEU A 87 -3.62 4.13 -1.29
CA LEU A 87 -3.83 3.36 -2.52
C LEU A 87 -4.55 4.14 -3.63
N GLN A 88 -5.20 5.26 -3.30
CA GLN A 88 -5.85 6.16 -4.27
C GLN A 88 -4.91 7.24 -4.80
N SER A 89 -3.63 7.22 -4.42
CA SER A 89 -2.65 8.18 -4.93
C SER A 89 -2.40 8.02 -6.43
N GLU A 90 -2.23 9.13 -7.13
CA GLU A 90 -2.07 9.15 -8.60
C GLU A 90 -0.76 8.47 -9.07
N GLN A 91 0.27 8.49 -8.23
CA GLN A 91 1.60 7.95 -8.53
C GLN A 91 1.95 6.83 -7.55
N LEU A 92 1.15 5.76 -7.55
CA LEU A 92 1.40 4.59 -6.72
C LEU A 92 2.25 3.56 -7.46
N THR A 93 3.49 3.34 -7.03
CA THR A 93 4.29 2.20 -7.51
C THR A 93 3.87 0.91 -6.80
N MET A 94 4.11 -0.25 -7.41
CA MET A 94 3.80 -1.55 -6.78
C MET A 94 4.59 -1.80 -5.49
N GLY A 95 5.79 -1.26 -5.39
CA GLY A 95 6.58 -1.29 -4.16
C GLY A 95 6.00 -0.41 -3.06
N ASP A 96 5.56 0.81 -3.39
CA ASP A 96 4.85 1.68 -2.43
C ASP A 96 3.53 1.07 -1.98
N PHE A 97 2.79 0.45 -2.91
CA PHE A 97 1.62 -0.35 -2.58
C PHE A 97 1.98 -1.40 -1.52
N TYR A 98 3.04 -2.18 -1.74
CA TYR A 98 3.39 -3.29 -0.86
C TYR A 98 3.89 -2.82 0.51
N LEU A 99 4.68 -1.75 0.56
CA LEU A 99 5.09 -1.11 1.82
C LEU A 99 3.89 -0.63 2.64
N ASN A 100 2.93 0.03 2.00
CA ASN A 100 1.71 0.46 2.67
C ASN A 100 0.84 -0.72 3.14
N TRP A 101 0.81 -1.81 2.36
CA TRP A 101 0.13 -3.06 2.73
C TRP A 101 0.72 -3.68 3.99
N ILE A 102 2.06 -3.81 4.05
CA ILE A 102 2.78 -4.32 5.23
C ILE A 102 2.54 -3.42 6.44
N ASN A 103 2.63 -2.11 6.29
CA ASN A 103 2.40 -1.16 7.37
C ASN A 103 1.00 -1.33 7.99
N CYS A 104 -0.02 -1.45 7.15
CA CYS A 104 -1.39 -1.69 7.61
C CYS A 104 -1.52 -3.01 8.38
N LYS A 105 -0.83 -4.08 7.96
CA LYS A 105 -0.80 -5.34 8.71
C LYS A 105 -0.16 -5.16 10.09
N ILE A 106 0.97 -4.47 10.18
CA ILE A 106 1.67 -4.18 11.44
C ILE A 106 0.75 -3.41 12.40
N GLU A 107 0.11 -2.34 11.92
CA GLU A 107 -0.81 -1.53 12.72
C GLU A 107 -2.04 -2.34 13.21
N LEU A 108 -2.64 -3.16 12.35
CA LEU A 108 -3.77 -4.02 12.72
C LEU A 108 -3.38 -5.03 13.79
N LYS A 109 -2.19 -5.64 13.67
CA LYS A 109 -1.65 -6.57 14.65
C LYS A 109 -1.40 -5.90 16.01
N ALA A 110 -0.98 -4.64 16.01
CA ALA A 110 -0.77 -3.86 17.23
C ALA A 110 -2.10 -3.53 17.96
N ILE A 111 -3.19 -3.29 17.22
CA ILE A 111 -4.51 -2.99 17.80
C ILE A 111 -5.13 -4.22 18.49
N ASN A 112 -4.95 -5.41 17.91
CA ASN A 112 -5.32 -6.70 18.51
C ASN A 112 -6.77 -6.83 19.02
N THR A 113 -7.73 -6.18 18.35
CA THR A 113 -9.16 -6.38 18.58
C THR A 113 -9.67 -7.51 17.70
N THR A 114 -10.83 -8.10 18.01
CA THR A 114 -11.44 -9.15 17.16
C THR A 114 -11.59 -8.71 15.71
N LEU A 115 -12.04 -7.46 15.48
CA LEU A 115 -12.18 -6.90 14.13
C LEU A 115 -10.82 -6.68 13.46
N ALA A 116 -9.83 -6.14 14.18
CA ALA A 116 -8.50 -5.91 13.63
C ALA A 116 -7.79 -7.23 13.25
N CYS A 117 -7.91 -8.26 14.10
CA CYS A 117 -7.39 -9.60 13.82
C CYS A 117 -8.06 -10.23 12.59
N GLU A 118 -9.37 -10.06 12.44
CA GLU A 118 -10.10 -10.56 11.27
C GLU A 118 -9.71 -9.81 9.99
N LEU A 119 -9.50 -8.48 10.06
CA LEU A 119 -8.97 -7.71 8.94
C LEU A 119 -7.55 -8.15 8.57
N HIS A 120 -6.67 -8.34 9.56
CA HIS A 120 -5.31 -8.83 9.36
C HIS A 120 -5.32 -10.20 8.64
N ARG A 121 -6.14 -11.13 9.13
CA ARG A 121 -6.31 -12.47 8.53
C ARG A 121 -6.77 -12.40 7.07
N ASN A 122 -7.75 -11.56 6.77
CA ASN A 122 -8.23 -11.38 5.40
C ASN A 122 -7.17 -10.72 4.50
N MET A 123 -6.37 -9.79 5.03
CA MET A 123 -5.22 -9.23 4.32
C MET A 123 -4.18 -10.32 4.02
N GLU A 124 -3.85 -11.21 4.95
CA GLU A 124 -2.91 -12.31 4.70
C GLU A 124 -3.41 -13.27 3.61
N ILE A 125 -4.70 -13.57 3.59
CA ILE A 125 -5.29 -14.41 2.53
C ILE A 125 -5.18 -13.70 1.18
N ARG A 126 -5.50 -12.41 1.13
CA ARG A 126 -5.45 -11.64 -0.12
C ARG A 126 -4.03 -11.41 -0.61
N GLU A 127 -3.08 -11.29 0.29
CA GLU A 127 -1.65 -11.17 -0.02
C GLU A 127 -1.14 -12.40 -0.77
N LYS A 128 -1.54 -13.61 -0.36
CA LYS A 128 -1.18 -14.84 -1.10
C LYS A 128 -1.62 -14.78 -2.57
N VAL A 129 -2.86 -14.35 -2.81
CA VAL A 129 -3.40 -14.18 -4.16
C VAL A 129 -2.68 -13.09 -4.94
N LEU A 130 -2.22 -12.03 -4.27
CA LEU A 130 -1.45 -10.97 -4.90
C LEU A 130 -0.11 -11.48 -5.45
N PHE A 131 0.56 -12.36 -4.70
CA PHE A 131 1.80 -13.01 -5.11
C PHE A 131 1.63 -14.10 -6.19
N GLU A 132 0.41 -14.47 -6.57
CA GLU A 132 0.16 -15.28 -7.77
C GLU A 132 0.37 -14.48 -9.07
N SER A 133 0.32 -13.15 -9.00
CA SER A 133 0.53 -12.27 -10.15
C SER A 133 2.02 -12.10 -10.46
N LYS A 134 2.46 -12.66 -11.60
CA LYS A 134 3.84 -12.53 -12.09
C LYS A 134 4.30 -11.07 -12.22
N ALA A 135 3.39 -10.16 -12.61
CA ALA A 135 3.70 -8.74 -12.74
C ALA A 135 3.97 -8.09 -11.38
N PHE A 136 3.19 -8.47 -10.36
CA PHE A 136 3.40 -7.98 -9.00
C PHE A 136 4.72 -8.50 -8.43
N VAL A 137 4.97 -9.80 -8.53
CA VAL A 137 6.21 -10.45 -8.04
C VAL A 137 7.45 -9.82 -8.71
N ALA A 138 7.40 -9.62 -10.02
CA ALA A 138 8.47 -8.96 -10.76
C ALA A 138 8.68 -7.49 -10.31
N ALA A 139 7.61 -6.75 -10.02
CA ALA A 139 7.73 -5.38 -9.54
C ALA A 139 8.33 -5.30 -8.12
N VAL A 140 7.98 -6.23 -7.23
CA VAL A 140 8.57 -6.32 -5.89
C VAL A 140 10.05 -6.72 -5.96
N TYR A 141 10.42 -7.62 -6.87
CA TYR A 141 11.82 -8.00 -7.12
C TYR A 141 12.68 -6.79 -7.50
N MET A 142 12.10 -5.88 -8.28
CA MET A 142 12.73 -4.65 -8.76
C MET A 142 12.71 -3.50 -7.74
N ASP A 143 12.25 -3.72 -6.50
CA ASP A 143 12.28 -2.71 -5.46
C ASP A 143 13.25 -3.09 -4.33
N PRO A 144 14.44 -2.48 -4.26
CA PRO A 144 15.43 -2.75 -3.20
C PRO A 144 14.95 -2.47 -1.77
N ARG A 145 13.80 -1.82 -1.59
CA ARG A 145 13.22 -1.59 -0.25
C ARG A 145 12.55 -2.84 0.30
N VAL A 146 12.13 -3.77 -0.57
CA VAL A 146 11.27 -4.91 -0.22
C VAL A 146 11.63 -6.23 -0.90
N ASN A 147 12.52 -6.25 -1.89
CA ASN A 147 12.86 -7.45 -2.66
C ASN A 147 13.36 -8.63 -1.80
N PHE A 148 14.03 -8.36 -0.68
CA PHE A 148 14.50 -9.38 0.26
C PHE A 148 13.39 -10.15 0.99
N LEU A 149 12.14 -9.68 0.90
CA LEU A 149 10.96 -10.37 1.44
C LEU A 149 10.47 -11.49 0.52
N LEU A 150 10.96 -11.54 -0.72
CA LEU A 150 10.61 -12.61 -1.66
C LEU A 150 11.30 -13.92 -1.27
N ASN A 151 10.57 -15.02 -1.37
CA ASN A 151 11.14 -16.36 -1.23
C ASN A 151 11.81 -16.82 -2.55
N THR A 152 12.58 -17.91 -2.49
CA THR A 152 13.34 -18.43 -3.63
C THR A 152 12.47 -18.73 -4.85
N ASP A 153 11.28 -19.30 -4.65
CA ASP A 153 10.35 -19.61 -5.76
C ASP A 153 9.83 -18.32 -6.42
N GLN A 154 9.50 -17.31 -5.61
CA GLN A 154 9.06 -16.00 -6.08
C GLN A 154 10.18 -15.26 -6.82
N LEU A 155 11.43 -15.37 -6.35
CA LEU A 155 12.60 -14.83 -7.05
C LEU A 155 12.73 -15.47 -8.44
N GLU A 156 12.62 -16.80 -8.54
CA GLU A 156 12.69 -17.48 -9.83
C GLU A 156 11.54 -17.10 -10.77
N ILE A 157 10.32 -16.95 -10.23
CA ILE A 157 9.15 -16.49 -10.99
C ILE A 157 9.36 -15.05 -11.50
N ALA A 158 9.89 -14.15 -10.67
CA ALA A 158 10.22 -12.78 -11.06
C ALA A 158 11.26 -12.76 -12.18
N GLU A 159 12.37 -13.48 -12.02
CA GLU A 159 13.43 -13.56 -13.04
C GLU A 159 12.86 -14.03 -14.39
N LYS A 160 12.10 -15.12 -14.39
CA LYS A 160 11.46 -15.65 -15.61
C LYS A 160 10.52 -14.61 -16.25
N ALA A 161 9.73 -13.91 -15.43
CA ALA A 161 8.81 -12.89 -15.91
C ALA A 161 9.56 -11.70 -16.53
N LEU A 162 10.62 -11.20 -15.88
CA LEU A 162 11.43 -10.08 -16.34
C LEU A 162 12.19 -10.40 -17.62
N VAL A 163 12.82 -11.57 -17.69
CA VAL A 163 13.48 -12.06 -18.92
C VAL A 163 12.47 -12.16 -20.07
N SER A 164 11.28 -12.71 -19.81
CA SER A 164 10.24 -12.83 -20.85
C SER A 164 9.75 -11.48 -21.34
N ALA A 165 9.55 -10.51 -20.44
CA ALA A 165 9.13 -9.15 -20.76
C ALA A 165 10.21 -8.42 -21.58
N TRP A 166 11.47 -8.56 -21.18
CA TRP A 166 12.61 -8.01 -21.91
C TRP A 166 12.73 -8.57 -23.32
N MET A 167 12.63 -9.89 -23.48
CA MET A 167 12.71 -10.52 -24.80
C MET A 167 11.57 -10.06 -25.71
N ARG A 168 10.37 -9.89 -25.16
CA ARG A 168 9.22 -9.35 -25.88
C ARG A 168 9.45 -7.89 -26.29
N TRP A 169 9.96 -7.05 -25.39
CA TRP A 169 10.31 -5.67 -25.67
C TRP A 169 11.41 -5.56 -26.75
N ARG A 170 12.47 -6.38 -26.67
CA ARG A 170 13.54 -6.44 -27.69
C ARG A 170 12.99 -6.82 -29.06
N LYS A 171 12.02 -7.73 -29.12
CA LYS A 171 11.36 -8.13 -30.37
C LYS A 171 10.53 -6.99 -30.98
N LEU A 172 9.74 -6.29 -30.16
CA LEU A 172 8.94 -5.14 -30.60
C LEU A 172 9.84 -3.99 -31.08
N ASN A 173 10.92 -3.69 -30.36
CA ASN A 173 11.84 -2.62 -30.72
C ASN A 173 12.70 -2.94 -31.95
N LYS A 174 12.95 -4.22 -32.24
CA LYS A 174 13.56 -4.62 -33.52
C LYS A 174 12.60 -4.40 -34.69
N GLN A 175 11.29 -4.53 -34.48
CA GLN A 175 10.28 -4.22 -35.49
C GLN A 175 10.06 -2.71 -35.66
N ASP A 176 10.10 -1.93 -34.57
CA ASP A 176 10.02 -0.46 -34.62
C ASP A 176 11.28 0.18 -35.22
N ARG A 177 12.46 -0.44 -35.13
CA ARG A 177 13.67 0.11 -35.78
C ARG A 177 13.63 0.08 -37.31
N ASP A 178 12.75 -0.73 -37.91
CA ASP A 178 12.45 -0.67 -39.35
C ASP A 178 11.35 0.37 -39.66
N SER A 179 10.81 1.05 -38.65
CA SER A 179 9.70 2.00 -38.79
C SER A 179 9.85 3.17 -37.81
N THR A 180 10.47 4.23 -38.32
CA THR A 180 10.43 5.64 -37.84
C THR A 180 11.30 6.09 -36.65
N MET A 181 12.15 7.08 -37.00
CA MET A 181 12.72 8.13 -36.15
C MET A 181 11.62 9.03 -35.54
N PHE A 182 11.66 9.35 -34.24
CA PHE A 182 11.93 10.70 -33.69
C PHE A 182 11.68 10.82 -32.16
N SER A 183 12.67 11.42 -31.49
CA SER A 183 12.68 12.32 -30.30
C SER A 183 11.96 12.02 -28.96
N SER A 184 12.79 12.08 -27.91
CA SER A 184 12.53 12.37 -26.47
C SER A 184 12.33 13.90 -26.21
N PRO A 185 12.27 14.42 -24.96
CA PRO A 185 11.74 13.95 -23.65
C PRO A 185 10.91 15.05 -22.92
N VAL A 186 10.26 14.78 -21.76
CA VAL A 186 9.88 15.84 -20.78
C VAL A 186 9.96 15.34 -19.33
N ALA A 187 10.36 16.24 -18.42
CA ALA A 187 10.79 16.05 -17.04
C ALA A 187 9.77 16.43 -15.93
N SER A 188 10.18 16.15 -14.68
CA SER A 188 9.78 16.74 -13.38
C SER A 188 8.49 16.16 -12.73
N THR A 189 8.30 16.02 -11.42
CA THR A 189 8.76 16.78 -10.23
C THR A 189 8.64 15.89 -8.97
N SER A 190 9.55 16.09 -8.00
CA SER A 190 9.56 15.46 -6.68
C SER A 190 8.53 16.03 -5.71
N THR A 191 7.91 15.17 -4.89
CA THR A 191 7.20 15.58 -3.67
C THR A 191 7.68 14.72 -2.49
N GLN A 192 8.28 15.37 -1.49
CA GLN A 192 8.63 14.75 -0.22
C GLN A 192 7.35 14.54 0.62
N GLN A 193 7.20 13.37 1.24
CA GLN A 193 6.25 13.18 2.34
C GLN A 193 6.89 12.45 3.52
N GLN A 194 6.40 12.84 4.69
CA GLN A 194 7.04 12.77 6.00
C GLN A 194 6.92 11.39 6.67
N ASN A 195 7.98 11.11 7.42
CA ASN A 195 8.15 10.23 8.58
C ASN A 195 6.88 9.63 9.23
N GLU A 196 6.52 8.41 8.83
CA GLU A 196 5.74 7.44 9.64
C GLU A 196 6.58 6.17 9.95
N GLY A 197 7.90 6.25 9.74
CA GLY A 197 8.74 5.08 9.45
C GLY A 197 9.20 4.21 10.61
N SER A 198 9.03 4.57 11.90
CA SER A 198 9.75 3.85 12.95
C SER A 198 9.39 2.35 13.02
N GLN A 199 8.11 2.01 13.14
CA GLN A 199 7.71 0.60 13.33
C GLN A 199 7.84 -0.25 12.05
N LEU A 200 7.62 0.35 10.87
CA LEU A 200 7.79 -0.33 9.60
C LEU A 200 9.27 -0.56 9.28
N GLU A 201 10.13 0.45 9.50
CA GLU A 201 11.58 0.31 9.35
C GLU A 201 12.13 -0.74 10.32
N ASP A 202 11.72 -0.69 11.60
CA ASP A 202 12.15 -1.69 12.60
C ASP A 202 11.79 -3.12 12.16
N PHE A 203 10.58 -3.33 11.63
CA PHE A 203 10.15 -4.64 11.11
C PHE A 203 10.97 -5.09 9.90
N LEU A 204 11.23 -4.18 8.96
CA LEU A 204 11.96 -4.49 7.73
C LEU A 204 13.44 -4.74 8.01
N ASP A 205 14.07 -4.00 8.92
CA ASP A 205 15.46 -4.22 9.34
C ASP A 205 15.61 -5.56 10.07
N GLN A 206 14.68 -5.91 10.97
CA GLN A 206 14.68 -7.22 11.62
C GLN A 206 14.55 -8.36 10.59
N SER A 207 13.65 -8.20 9.63
CA SER A 207 13.43 -9.19 8.58
C SER A 207 14.64 -9.32 7.64
N TYR A 208 15.27 -8.20 7.26
CA TYR A 208 16.47 -8.19 6.42
C TYR A 208 17.68 -8.85 7.10
N ASN A 209 17.90 -8.56 8.38
CA ASN A 209 18.98 -9.17 9.15
C ASN A 209 18.81 -10.69 9.32
N ASN A 210 17.57 -11.18 9.40
CA ASN A 210 17.30 -12.62 9.44
C ASN A 210 17.61 -13.32 8.10
N THR A 211 17.45 -12.62 6.97
CA THR A 211 17.72 -13.17 5.63
C THR A 211 19.22 -13.25 5.31
N LEU A 212 20.05 -12.36 5.87
CA LEU A 212 21.51 -12.35 5.69
C LEU A 212 22.25 -13.53 6.35
N GLY A 213 21.55 -14.41 7.09
CA GLY A 213 22.12 -15.61 7.72
C GLY A 213 22.20 -16.86 6.83
N GLY A 214 21.72 -16.79 5.58
CA GLY A 214 21.78 -17.91 4.63
C GLY A 214 22.68 -17.57 3.44
N ASP A 215 23.83 -18.24 3.34
CA ASP A 215 24.76 -18.08 2.23
C ASP A 215 24.15 -18.70 0.94
N PRO A 216 23.83 -17.93 -0.12
CA PRO A 216 23.26 -18.49 -1.33
C PRO A 216 24.38 -18.95 -2.27
N SER A 217 24.73 -20.23 -2.19
CA SER A 217 25.60 -20.88 -3.18
C SER A 217 24.82 -21.14 -4.47
N TYR A 218 25.08 -20.35 -5.53
CA TYR A 218 24.58 -20.62 -6.88
C TYR A 218 25.70 -20.54 -7.93
N GLY A 219 25.90 -21.64 -8.65
CA GLY A 219 26.90 -21.79 -9.70
C GLY A 219 26.61 -20.96 -10.96
N CYS A 220 27.67 -20.40 -11.53
CA CYS A 220 27.64 -19.64 -12.78
C CYS A 220 27.61 -20.57 -14.00
N CYS A 221 26.75 -20.26 -14.97
CA CYS A 221 26.88 -20.74 -16.34
C CYS A 221 27.10 -19.52 -17.23
N ALA A 222 28.24 -19.48 -17.93
CA ALA A 222 28.59 -18.41 -18.87
C ALA A 222 28.08 -18.74 -20.29
N GLY A 223 27.53 -17.74 -20.98
CA GLY A 223 27.16 -17.79 -22.39
C GLY A 223 26.86 -16.38 -22.92
N ASP A 224 27.42 -16.05 -24.08
CA ASP A 224 27.45 -14.74 -24.74
C ASP A 224 26.05 -14.14 -25.08
N ASP A 225 26.01 -12.80 -25.21
CA ASP A 225 24.86 -11.88 -25.37
C ASP A 225 24.28 -11.34 -24.04
N SER A 226 25.11 -10.71 -23.20
CA SER A 226 24.75 -9.96 -21.95
C SER A 226 23.40 -10.40 -21.38
N ASP A 227 23.33 -11.66 -20.95
CA ASP A 227 22.07 -12.30 -20.58
C ASP A 227 21.44 -11.45 -19.47
N ILE A 228 20.31 -10.81 -19.72
CA ILE A 228 19.63 -9.94 -18.74
C ILE A 228 19.44 -10.67 -17.40
N LYS A 229 19.41 -12.01 -17.42
CA LYS A 229 19.41 -12.84 -16.23
C LYS A 229 20.66 -12.64 -15.36
N ILE A 230 21.85 -12.49 -15.95
CA ILE A 230 23.11 -12.17 -15.25
C ILE A 230 22.98 -10.78 -14.62
N ASP A 231 22.50 -9.77 -15.35
CA ASP A 231 22.33 -8.41 -14.83
C ASP A 231 21.33 -8.35 -13.66
N LEU A 232 20.23 -9.12 -13.73
CA LEU A 232 19.24 -9.22 -12.65
C LEU A 232 19.84 -9.86 -11.40
N LYS A 233 20.61 -10.93 -11.56
CA LYS A 233 21.30 -11.59 -10.44
C LYS A 233 22.39 -10.72 -9.84
N GLU A 234 23.15 -10.02 -10.67
CA GLU A 234 24.16 -9.06 -10.22
C GLU A 234 23.50 -7.91 -9.44
N PHE A 235 22.36 -7.41 -9.93
CA PHE A 235 21.56 -6.41 -9.21
C PHE A 235 21.14 -6.91 -7.83
N LEU A 236 20.58 -8.12 -7.73
CA LEU A 236 20.15 -8.66 -6.43
C LEU A 236 21.32 -8.83 -5.46
N ASN A 237 22.48 -9.29 -5.95
CA ASN A 237 23.67 -9.54 -5.14
C ASN A 237 24.38 -8.27 -4.67
N LYS A 238 24.35 -7.19 -5.46
CA LYS A 238 25.10 -5.96 -5.15
C LYS A 238 24.28 -4.92 -4.39
N GLN A 239 22.95 -5.04 -4.34
CA GLN A 239 22.11 -4.00 -3.77
C GLN A 239 21.93 -4.17 -2.27
N VAL A 240 22.25 -3.11 -1.53
CA VAL A 240 21.90 -2.96 -0.12
C VAL A 240 20.46 -2.45 -0.02
N ARG A 241 19.75 -2.92 1.00
CA ARG A 241 18.39 -2.47 1.32
C ARG A 241 18.32 -0.93 1.32
N LEU A 242 17.33 -0.37 0.64
CA LEU A 242 17.05 1.06 0.68
C LEU A 242 16.04 1.39 1.79
N PRO A 243 16.15 2.56 2.44
CA PRO A 243 15.13 3.04 3.37
C PRO A 243 13.77 3.23 2.68
N VAL A 244 12.69 3.03 3.44
CA VAL A 244 11.30 3.18 3.00
C VAL A 244 11.04 4.60 2.48
N SER A 245 11.65 5.61 3.09
CA SER A 245 11.50 7.02 2.75
C SER A 245 12.08 7.41 1.39
N LYS A 246 12.89 6.54 0.76
CA LYS A 246 13.53 6.83 -0.51
C LYS A 246 12.55 6.66 -1.67
N ASN A 247 12.48 7.67 -2.54
CA ASN A 247 11.69 7.60 -3.77
C ASN A 247 12.34 6.63 -4.76
N ILE A 248 11.63 5.55 -5.08
CA ILE A 248 12.14 4.48 -5.94
C ILE A 248 12.33 4.92 -7.40
N LEU A 249 11.51 5.87 -7.89
CA LEU A 249 11.62 6.40 -9.25
C LEU A 249 12.90 7.21 -9.42
N LEU A 250 13.18 8.11 -8.47
CA LEU A 250 14.43 8.89 -8.46
C LEU A 250 15.66 7.99 -8.30
N PHE A 251 15.54 6.91 -7.53
CA PHE A 251 16.60 5.91 -7.43
C PHE A 251 16.89 5.29 -8.80
N TRP A 252 15.87 4.83 -9.52
CA TRP A 252 16.05 4.22 -10.83
C TRP A 252 16.55 5.22 -11.88
N GLU A 253 16.07 6.46 -11.85
CA GLU A 253 16.57 7.55 -12.70
C GLU A 253 18.07 7.79 -12.48
N SER A 254 18.52 7.83 -11.22
CA SER A 254 19.94 8.04 -10.87
C SER A 254 20.86 6.90 -11.33
N LYS A 255 20.34 5.67 -11.42
CA LYS A 255 21.11 4.50 -11.81
C LYS A 255 21.35 4.43 -13.32
N LYS A 256 20.60 5.17 -14.15
CA LYS A 256 20.69 5.20 -15.62
C LYS A 256 20.91 3.80 -16.24
N ILE A 257 20.31 2.75 -15.67
CA ILE A 257 20.34 1.43 -16.29
C ILE A 257 19.30 1.47 -17.41
N TYR A 258 19.76 1.85 -18.60
CA TYR A 258 18.94 2.10 -19.80
C TYR A 258 17.98 0.94 -20.13
N TYR A 259 18.23 -0.27 -19.66
CA TYR A 259 17.45 -1.46 -19.98
C TYR A 259 16.29 -1.76 -19.01
N LEU A 260 16.44 -1.47 -17.71
CA LEU A 260 15.41 -1.80 -16.70
C LEU A 260 14.34 -0.71 -16.57
N ILE A 261 14.70 0.55 -16.81
CA ILE A 261 13.77 1.69 -16.80
C ILE A 261 12.76 1.55 -17.96
N CYS A 262 13.19 1.06 -19.12
CA CYS A 262 12.33 0.93 -20.30
C CYS A 262 11.25 -0.16 -20.18
N ILE A 263 11.40 -1.18 -19.32
CA ILE A 263 10.40 -2.25 -19.18
C ILE A 263 9.17 -1.78 -18.37
N PHE A 264 9.34 -0.83 -17.44
CA PHE A 264 8.29 -0.45 -16.49
C PHE A 264 7.94 1.04 -16.45
N TYR A 265 8.77 1.94 -17.01
CA TYR A 265 8.66 3.38 -16.76
C TYR A 265 8.75 4.24 -18.03
N GLN A 266 8.10 3.83 -19.11
CA GLN A 266 7.68 4.77 -20.15
C GLN A 266 6.21 5.15 -19.92
N ARG A 267 6.01 6.40 -19.49
CA ARG A 267 4.74 7.11 -19.63
C ARG A 267 4.75 7.84 -20.96
#